data_AF-A0A933GAA9-F1
#
_entry.id   AF-A0A933GAA9-F1
#
_cell.length_a   1.000
_cell.length_b   1.000
_cell.length_c   1.000
_cell.angle_alpha   90.00
_cell.angle_beta   90.00
_cell.angle_gamma   90.00
#
_symmetry.space_group_name_H-M   'P 1'
#
loop_
_entity.id
_entity.type
_entity.pdbx_description
1 polymer ?
#
loop_
_entity_poly.entity_id
_entity_poly.type
_entity_poly.pdbx_seq_one_letter_code
_entity_poly.pdbx_strand_id
1 'polypeptide(L)'
;MDEATFRQKLNELVKEINLLPESERQKLSMLAEQTRRRHEEIKKTVTSLHDSIDFLRLSIKYLLFDLEATRRENKHLRKMLEERTDS
;
A
#
# COMPACT_ATOMS: atom_id res chain seq x y z
N MET A 1 -13.57 -9.88 1.29
CA MET A 1 -13.57 -11.08 0.42
C MET A 1 -12.11 -11.34 0.07
N ASP A 2 -11.57 -12.52 0.36
CA ASP A 2 -10.16 -12.79 0.07
C ASP A 2 -9.93 -13.05 -1.44
N GLU A 3 -8.68 -12.95 -1.86
CA GLU A 3 -8.26 -13.12 -3.25
C GLU A 3 -8.55 -14.54 -3.80
N ALA A 4 -8.44 -15.56 -2.95
CA ALA A 4 -8.69 -16.94 -3.35
C ALA A 4 -10.16 -17.16 -3.68
N THR A 5 -11.05 -16.60 -2.86
CA THR A 5 -12.50 -16.62 -3.01
C THR A 5 -12.91 -15.85 -4.27
N PHE A 6 -12.30 -14.70 -4.56
CA PHE A 6 -12.56 -13.96 -5.79
C PHE A 6 -12.16 -14.76 -7.03
N ARG A 7 -10.95 -15.33 -7.05
CA ARG A 7 -10.48 -16.15 -8.18
C ARG A 7 -11.34 -17.38 -8.39
N GLN A 8 -11.74 -18.05 -7.31
CA GLN A 8 -12.60 -19.21 -7.38
C GLN A 8 -13.95 -18.86 -8.03
N LYS A 9 -14.64 -17.83 -7.52
CA LYS A 9 -15.94 -17.42 -8.08
C LYS A 9 -15.83 -16.92 -9.52
N LEU A 10 -14.75 -16.23 -9.87
CA LEU A 10 -14.51 -15.78 -11.25
C LEU A 10 -14.30 -16.97 -12.18
N ASN A 11 -13.55 -17.98 -11.75
CA ASN A 11 -13.34 -19.20 -12.53
C ASN A 11 -14.63 -20.02 -12.70
N GLU A 12 -15.46 -20.09 -11.65
CA GLU A 12 -16.80 -20.69 -11.72
C GLU A 12 -17.68 -19.96 -12.73
N LEU A 13 -17.74 -18.61 -12.67
CA LEU A 13 -18.48 -17.78 -13.61
C LEU A 13 -18.01 -17.99 -15.06
N VAL A 14 -16.69 -18.05 -15.29
CA VAL A 14 -16.14 -18.30 -16.64
C VAL A 14 -16.52 -19.69 -17.15
N LYS A 15 -16.57 -20.70 -16.28
CA LYS A 15 -17.05 -22.04 -16.66
C LYS A 15 -18.52 -22.04 -17.04
N GLU A 16 -19.36 -21.31 -16.32
CA GLU A 16 -20.80 -21.18 -16.62
C GLU A 16 -21.03 -20.44 -17.94
N ILE A 17 -20.28 -19.36 -18.20
CA ILE A 17 -20.33 -18.63 -19.49
C ILE A 17 -20.00 -19.55 -20.67
N ASN A 18 -19.13 -20.55 -20.46
CA ASN A 18 -18.75 -21.51 -21.48
C ASN A 18 -19.83 -22.55 -21.84
N LEU A 19 -20.89 -22.66 -21.03
CA LEU A 19 -22.04 -23.53 -21.29
C LEU A 19 -23.15 -22.82 -22.09
N LEU A 20 -23.06 -21.49 -22.25
CA LEU A 20 -24.07 -20.69 -22.95
C LEU A 20 -23.93 -20.76 -24.48
N PRO A 21 -25.03 -20.52 -25.23
CA PRO A 21 -25.00 -20.39 -26.67
C PRO A 21 -24.01 -19.33 -27.15
N GLU A 22 -23.41 -19.56 -28.32
CA GLU A 22 -22.29 -18.79 -28.85
C GLU A 22 -22.59 -17.29 -29.01
N SER A 23 -23.87 -16.94 -29.23
CA SER A 23 -24.36 -15.56 -29.36
C SER A 23 -24.23 -14.72 -28.08
N GLU A 24 -24.30 -15.34 -26.90
CA GLU A 24 -24.26 -14.63 -25.59
C GLU A 24 -22.88 -14.74 -24.92
N ARG A 25 -22.13 -15.79 -25.26
CA ARG A 25 -20.81 -16.12 -24.70
C ARG A 25 -19.78 -15.02 -24.88
N GLN A 26 -19.74 -14.39 -26.06
CA GLN A 26 -18.67 -13.45 -26.40
C GLN A 26 -18.72 -12.18 -25.54
N LYS A 27 -19.91 -11.62 -25.31
CA LYS A 27 -20.10 -10.41 -24.49
C LYS A 27 -19.78 -10.66 -23.01
N LEU A 28 -20.24 -11.79 -22.47
CA LEU A 28 -20.01 -12.16 -21.08
C LEU A 28 -18.54 -12.50 -20.81
N SER A 29 -17.89 -13.20 -21.73
CA SER A 29 -16.45 -13.49 -21.65
C SER A 29 -15.61 -12.21 -21.63
N MET A 30 -15.94 -11.24 -22.50
CA MET A 30 -15.29 -9.92 -22.47
C MET A 30 -15.47 -9.19 -21.13
N LEU A 31 -16.68 -9.23 -20.55
CA LEU A 31 -16.96 -8.56 -19.28
C LEU A 31 -16.23 -9.23 -18.10
N ALA A 32 -16.16 -10.56 -18.08
CA ALA A 32 -15.40 -11.32 -17.10
C ALA A 32 -13.90 -10.98 -17.17
N GLU A 33 -13.35 -10.89 -18.39
CA GLU A 33 -11.95 -10.49 -18.60
C GLU A 33 -11.68 -9.05 -18.16
N GLN A 34 -12.56 -8.11 -18.50
CA GLN A 34 -12.45 -6.72 -18.05
C GLN A 34 -12.50 -6.61 -16.53
N THR A 35 -13.37 -7.39 -15.88
CA THR A 35 -13.50 -7.41 -14.43
C THR A 35 -12.24 -7.95 -13.77
N ARG A 36 -11.66 -9.03 -14.33
CA ARG A 36 -10.37 -9.57 -13.88
C ARG A 36 -9.26 -8.53 -13.94
N ARG A 37 -9.12 -7.85 -15.09
CA ARG A 37 -8.08 -6.83 -15.29
C ARG A 37 -8.22 -5.65 -14.33
N ARG A 38 -9.44 -5.12 -14.16
CA ARG A 38 -9.70 -4.03 -13.21
C ARG A 38 -9.37 -4.44 -11.77
N HIS A 39 -9.71 -5.66 -11.38
CA HIS A 39 -9.37 -6.17 -10.05
C HIS A 39 -7.85 -6.26 -9.84
N GLU A 40 -7.11 -6.73 -10.85
CA GLU A 40 -5.64 -6.76 -10.81
C GLU A 40 -5.02 -5.36 -10.73
N GLU A 41 -5.54 -4.38 -11.46
CA GLU A 41 -5.08 -2.99 -11.42
C GLU A 41 -5.33 -2.35 -10.05
N ILE A 42 -6.53 -2.55 -9.48
CA ILE A 42 -6.87 -2.07 -8.14
C ILE A 42 -5.91 -2.69 -7.13
N LYS A 43 -5.68 -4.01 -7.21
CA LYS A 43 -4.77 -4.72 -6.30
C LYS A 43 -3.35 -4.17 -6.37
N LYS A 44 -2.82 -3.94 -7.58
CA LYS A 44 -1.49 -3.34 -7.78
C LYS A 44 -1.42 -1.95 -7.15
N THR A 45 -2.45 -1.12 -7.37
CA THR A 45 -2.52 0.23 -6.84
C THR A 45 -2.56 0.25 -5.31
N VAL A 46 -3.41 -0.59 -4.71
CA VAL A 46 -3.51 -0.71 -3.24
C VAL A 46 -2.21 -1.21 -2.63
N THR A 47 -1.55 -2.18 -3.26
CA THR A 47 -0.25 -2.69 -2.80
C THR A 47 0.81 -1.58 -2.83
N SER A 48 0.91 -0.84 -3.94
CA SER A 48 1.85 0.27 -4.06
C SER A 48 1.57 1.40 -3.06
N LEU A 49 0.29 1.70 -2.79
CA LEU A 49 -0.09 2.66 -1.75
C LEU A 49 0.32 2.17 -0.36
N HIS A 50 0.11 0.90 -0.05
CA HIS A 50 0.52 0.30 1.21
C HIS A 50 2.04 0.42 1.42
N ASP A 51 2.84 0.05 0.40
CA ASP A 51 4.30 0.16 0.45
C ASP A 51 4.76 1.62 0.65
N SER A 52 4.08 2.56 0.00
CA SER A 52 4.35 4.00 0.14
C SER A 52 4.04 4.51 1.55
N ILE A 53 2.96 4.04 2.18
CA ILE A 53 2.60 4.38 3.55
C ILE A 53 3.61 3.78 4.54
N ASP A 54 4.04 2.53 4.32
CA ASP A 54 5.06 1.90 5.16
C ASP A 54 6.40 2.64 5.08
N PHE A 55 6.80 3.05 3.87
CA PHE A 55 7.97 3.89 3.67
C PHE A 55 7.86 5.24 4.37
N LEU A 56 6.71 5.92 4.24
CA LEU A 56 6.45 7.18 4.92
C LEU A 56 6.50 7.01 6.45
N ARG A 57 5.91 5.93 6.97
CA ARG A 57 5.92 5.62 8.39
C ARG A 57 7.35 5.43 8.91
N LEU A 58 8.20 4.73 8.17
CA LEU A 58 9.62 4.58 8.50
C LEU A 58 10.35 5.93 8.48
N SER A 59 10.10 6.73 7.45
CA SER A 59 10.69 8.06 7.29
C SER A 59 10.36 8.98 8.47
N ILE A 60 9.10 8.95 8.95
CA ILE A 60 8.68 9.71 10.13
C ILE A 60 9.42 9.23 11.39
N LYS A 61 9.62 7.92 11.57
CA LYS A 61 10.37 7.40 12.72
C LYS A 61 11.81 7.93 12.73
N TYR A 62 12.47 7.96 11.57
CA TYR A 62 13.82 8.51 11.47
C TYR A 62 13.85 10.02 11.74
N LEU A 63 12.91 10.77 11.17
CA LEU A 63 12.82 12.21 11.42
C LEU A 63 12.63 12.53 12.91
N LEU A 64 11.77 11.78 13.60
CA LEU A 64 11.56 11.95 15.05
C LEU A 64 12.80 11.58 15.85
N PHE A 65 13.52 10.53 15.45
CA PHE A 65 14.77 10.13 16.09
C PHE A 65 15.85 11.22 15.95
N ASP A 66 16.03 11.75 14.74
CA ASP A 66 17.01 12.81 14.46
C ASP A 66 16.64 14.12 15.18
N LEU A 67 15.34 14.45 15.24
CA LEU A 67 14.85 15.60 15.99
C LEU A 67 15.18 15.49 17.49
N GLU A 68 15.00 14.30 18.08
CA GLU A 68 15.32 14.10 19.49
C GLU A 68 16.84 14.13 19.74
N ALA A 69 17.64 13.58 18.82
CA ALA A 69 19.10 13.65 18.89
C ALA A 69 19.59 15.12 18.87
N THR A 70 19.12 15.92 17.91
CA THR A 70 19.47 17.34 17.79
C THR A 70 18.98 18.17 18.97
N ARG A 71 17.81 17.85 19.53
CA ARG A 71 17.30 18.49 20.75
C ARG A 71 18.19 18.24 21.96
N ARG A 72 18.63 16.99 22.16
CA ARG A 72 19.55 16.63 23.25
C ARG A 72 20.91 17.30 23.09
N GLU A 73 21.44 17.32 21.88
CA GLU A 73 22.71 17.99 21.58
C GLU A 73 22.63 19.50 21.84
N ASN A 74 21.57 20.17 21.38
CA ASN A 74 21.37 21.60 21.64
C ASN A 74 21.32 21.91 23.15
N LYS A 75 20.60 21.08 23.92
CA LYS A 75 20.53 21.21 25.39
C LYS A 75 21.92 21.07 26.03
N HIS A 76 22.71 20.10 25.57
CA HIS A 76 24.07 19.89 26.08
C HIS A 76 24.97 21.09 25.79
N LEU A 77 24.95 21.59 24.56
CA LEU A 77 25.73 22.76 24.14
C LEU A 77 25.34 24.02 24.93
N ARG A 78 24.05 24.25 25.17
CA ARG A 78 23.58 25.37 26.01
C ARG A 78 24.13 25.30 27.43
N LYS A 79 24.08 24.11 28.05
CA LYS A 79 24.63 23.89 29.39
C LYS A 79 26.14 24.22 29.46
N MET A 80 26.90 23.80 28.44
CA MET A 80 28.33 24.13 28.36
C MET A 80 28.60 25.63 28.21
N LEU A 81 27.73 26.37 27.54
CA LEU A 81 27.85 27.83 27.41
C LEU A 81 27.53 28.54 28.72
N GLU A 82 26.50 28.11 29.44
CA GLU A 82 26.14 28.62 30.77
C GLU A 82 27.31 28.42 31.75
N GLU A 83 27.85 27.20 31.83
CA GLU A 83 28.99 26.89 32.71
C GLU A 83 30.25 27.73 32.41
N ARG A 84 30.48 28.10 31.14
CA ARG A 84 31.60 28.96 30.72
C ARG A 84 31.38 30.44 31.04
N THR A 85 30.14 30.89 31.18
CA THR A 85 29.81 32.31 31.44
C THR A 85 29.81 32.61 32.92
N ASP A 86 29.56 31.60 33.76
CA ASP A 86 29.57 31.67 35.22
C ASP A 86 30.97 31.44 35.85
N SER A 87 32.00 31.19 35.03
CA SER A 87 33.42 31.04 35.42
C SER A 87 34.24 32.26 35.03
#